data_AF-X1KSK8-F1
#
_entry.id   AF-X1KSK8-F1
#
_cell.length_a   1.000
_cell.length_b   1.000
_cell.length_c   1.000
_cell.angle_alpha   90.00
_cell.angle_beta   90.00
_cell.angle_gamma   90.00
#
_symmetry.space_group_name_H-M   'P 1'
#
loop_
_entity.id
_entity.type
_entity.pdbx_description
1 polymer ?
#
loop_
_entity_poly.entity_id
_entity_poly.type
_entity_poly.pdbx_seq_one_letter_code
_entity_poly.pdbx_strand_id
1 'polypeptide(L)'
;AKEVHLRVACPPILFPSVFDYSTRTIEELAARRAIKAIEGGDIEDVDEYIDPNSKKHEKMVNHIAKELGVTSLRYQTLDDMIKSIGLPKNRLCLYVWTGESIAEPLRKTF
;
A
#
# COMPACT_ATOMS: atom_id res chain seq x y z
N ALA A 1 14.71 23.26 -3.87
CA ALA A 1 15.67 22.14 -3.83
C ALA A 1 15.98 21.70 -5.26
N LYS A 2 17.18 21.20 -5.56
CA LYS A 2 17.53 20.71 -6.92
C LYS A 2 16.87 19.35 -7.22
N GLU A 3 16.83 18.47 -6.24
CA GLU A 3 16.17 17.16 -6.30
C GLU A 3 15.48 16.89 -4.96
N VAL A 4 14.38 16.13 -4.98
CA VAL A 4 13.60 15.75 -3.79
C VAL A 4 13.40 14.24 -3.78
N HIS A 5 14.00 13.56 -2.80
CA HIS A 5 13.90 12.10 -2.65
C HIS A 5 13.06 11.76 -1.42
N LEU A 6 11.82 11.31 -1.64
CA LEU A 6 10.89 10.95 -0.58
C LEU A 6 11.09 9.48 -0.18
N ARG A 7 11.09 9.21 1.13
CA ARG A 7 11.18 7.87 1.71
C ARG A 7 10.05 7.70 2.71
N VAL A 8 9.20 6.70 2.48
CA VAL A 8 8.05 6.41 3.34
C VAL A 8 8.41 5.22 4.22
N ALA A 9 8.26 5.38 5.54
CA ALA A 9 8.69 4.40 6.53
C ALA A 9 7.76 3.18 6.66
N CYS A 10 6.81 3.00 5.75
CA CYS A 10 5.90 1.86 5.68
C CYS A 10 5.71 1.40 4.23
N PRO A 11 5.15 0.20 4.01
CA PRO A 11 4.70 -0.23 2.69
C PRO A 11 3.52 0.60 2.16
N PRO A 12 3.26 0.60 0.84
CA PRO A 12 2.10 1.26 0.27
C PRO A 12 0.79 0.71 0.83
N ILE A 13 -0.12 1.60 1.23
CA ILE A 13 -1.45 1.22 1.74
C ILE A 13 -2.38 0.97 0.55
N LEU A 14 -2.82 -0.27 0.40
CA LEU A 14 -3.67 -0.73 -0.70
C LEU A 14 -5.11 -0.97 -0.26
N PHE A 15 -5.33 -1.21 1.02
CA PHE A 15 -6.64 -1.53 1.58
C PHE A 15 -7.00 -0.56 2.71
N PRO A 16 -8.27 -0.12 2.82
CA PRO A 16 -8.74 0.63 3.97
C PRO A 16 -8.67 -0.26 5.24
N SER A 17 -8.49 0.35 6.40
CA SER A 17 -8.45 -0.41 7.65
C SER A 17 -9.83 -0.98 7.98
N VAL A 18 -9.85 -2.22 8.46
CA VAL A 18 -11.06 -2.85 9.02
C VAL A 18 -11.27 -2.52 10.49
N PHE A 19 -10.27 -1.94 11.16
CA PHE A 19 -10.29 -1.62 12.60
C PHE A 19 -10.37 -0.12 12.89
N ASP A 20 -10.07 0.72 11.90
CA ASP A 20 -10.02 2.17 12.07
C ASP A 20 -10.90 2.86 11.03
N TYR A 21 -11.98 3.48 11.51
CA TYR A 21 -12.94 4.24 10.71
C TYR A 21 -12.37 5.53 10.12
N SER A 22 -11.21 6.00 10.61
CA SER A 22 -10.55 7.18 10.07
C SER A 22 -9.82 6.90 8.75
N THR A 23 -9.61 5.63 8.40
CA THR A 23 -9.03 5.30 7.10
C THR A 23 -10.00 5.67 5.98
N ARG A 24 -9.44 6.48 5.08
CA ARG A 24 -10.08 7.00 3.88
C ARG A 24 -10.64 5.88 2.99
N THR A 25 -11.58 6.22 2.11
CA THR A 25 -12.14 5.24 1.17
C THR A 25 -11.04 4.68 0.27
N ILE A 26 -11.28 3.51 -0.33
CA ILE A 26 -10.30 2.84 -1.19
C ILE A 26 -9.82 3.75 -2.34
N GLU A 27 -10.70 4.62 -2.84
CA GLU A 27 -10.45 5.56 -3.94
C GLU A 27 -9.54 6.73 -3.54
N GLU A 28 -9.42 7.01 -2.25
CA GLU A 28 -8.58 8.09 -1.74
C GLU A 28 -7.13 7.64 -1.49
N LEU A 29 -6.88 6.33 -1.42
CA LEU A 29 -5.55 5.77 -1.20
C LEU A 29 -4.65 6.07 -2.40
N ALA A 30 -3.47 6.67 -2.16
CA ALA A 30 -2.54 7.05 -3.23
C ALA A 30 -2.14 5.87 -4.13
N ALA A 31 -1.94 4.69 -3.54
CA ALA A 31 -1.65 3.46 -4.27
C ALA A 31 -2.82 3.06 -5.19
N ARG A 32 -4.06 3.08 -4.69
CA ARG A 32 -5.25 2.71 -5.48
C ARG A 32 -5.54 3.73 -6.58
N ARG A 33 -5.34 5.03 -6.32
CA ARG A 33 -5.41 6.07 -7.37
C ARG A 33 -4.39 5.85 -8.48
N ALA A 34 -3.16 5.48 -8.13
CA ALA A 34 -2.12 5.17 -9.10
C ALA A 34 -2.46 3.91 -9.91
N ILE A 35 -2.92 2.84 -9.26
CA ILE A 35 -3.37 1.61 -9.94
C ILE A 35 -4.50 1.93 -10.92
N LYS A 36 -5.51 2.68 -10.49
CA LYS A 36 -6.63 3.10 -11.34
C LYS A 36 -6.17 3.86 -12.57
N ALA A 37 -5.18 4.74 -12.43
CA ALA A 37 -4.61 5.49 -13.55
C ALA A 37 -3.79 4.61 -14.51
N ILE A 38 -3.10 3.58 -14.00
CA ILE A 38 -2.29 2.65 -14.80
C ILE A 38 -3.17 1.67 -15.59
N GLU A 39 -4.22 1.15 -14.95
CA GLU A 39 -5.05 0.08 -15.48
C GLU A 39 -6.29 0.61 -16.23
N GLY A 40 -6.59 1.90 -16.09
CA GLY A 40 -7.74 2.56 -16.74
C GLY A 40 -9.08 2.36 -16.02
N GLY A 41 -9.07 1.78 -14.81
CA GLY A 41 -10.26 1.51 -14.03
C GLY A 41 -9.93 0.89 -12.67
N ASP A 42 -10.95 0.73 -11.83
CA ASP A 42 -10.80 0.03 -10.56
C ASP A 42 -10.67 -1.48 -10.80
N ILE A 43 -9.68 -2.08 -10.16
CA ILE A 43 -9.44 -3.53 -10.21
C ILE A 43 -9.50 -4.14 -8.80
N GLU A 44 -9.96 -5.38 -8.73
CA GLU A 44 -10.04 -6.14 -7.48
C GLU A 44 -8.68 -6.77 -7.14
N ASP A 45 -8.10 -7.51 -8.08
CA ASP A 45 -6.80 -8.16 -7.93
C ASP A 45 -5.66 -7.14 -7.99
N VAL A 46 -4.96 -6.98 -6.86
CA VAL A 46 -3.78 -6.12 -6.75
C VAL A 46 -2.57 -6.85 -6.19
N ASP A 47 -2.54 -8.18 -6.30
CA ASP A 47 -1.50 -9.01 -5.67
C ASP A 47 -0.10 -8.63 -6.18
N GLU A 48 0.03 -8.41 -7.49
CA GLU A 48 1.28 -7.94 -8.08
C GLU A 48 1.69 -6.55 -7.56
N TYR A 49 0.76 -5.69 -7.15
CA TYR A 49 1.11 -4.38 -6.58
C TYR A 49 1.59 -4.46 -5.12
N ILE A 50 1.35 -5.58 -4.43
CA ILE A 50 1.84 -5.83 -3.07
C ILE A 50 3.33 -6.21 -3.09
N ASP A 51 3.76 -7.01 -4.07
CA ASP A 51 5.15 -7.46 -4.18
C ASP A 51 6.09 -6.32 -4.61
N PRO A 52 7.03 -5.89 -3.75
CA PRO A 52 7.96 -4.80 -4.07
C PRO A 52 8.91 -5.10 -5.24
N ASN A 53 9.04 -6.36 -5.67
CA ASN A 53 9.89 -6.77 -6.79
C ASN A 53 9.13 -6.83 -8.13
N SER A 54 7.83 -6.63 -8.12
CA SER A 54 7.03 -6.70 -9.35
C SER A 54 7.16 -5.43 -10.19
N LYS A 55 6.99 -5.58 -11.51
CA LYS A 55 6.94 -4.43 -12.43
C LYS A 55 5.72 -3.54 -12.18
N LYS A 56 4.62 -4.11 -11.69
CA LYS A 56 3.39 -3.37 -11.37
C LYS A 56 3.60 -2.48 -10.15
N HIS A 57 4.23 -2.99 -9.09
CA HIS A 57 4.59 -2.21 -7.92
C HIS A 57 5.51 -1.05 -8.28
N GLU A 58 6.56 -1.29 -9.07
CA GLU A 58 7.46 -0.24 -9.53
C GLU A 58 6.70 0.86 -10.31
N LYS A 59 5.82 0.48 -11.25
CA LYS A 59 4.99 1.42 -12.00
C LYS A 59 4.09 2.25 -11.09
N MET A 60 3.46 1.62 -10.10
CA MET A 60 2.62 2.31 -9.11
C MET A 60 3.43 3.33 -8.31
N VAL A 61 4.60 2.95 -7.77
CA VAL A 61 5.45 3.87 -7.00
C VAL A 61 5.95 5.03 -7.86
N ASN A 62 6.34 4.77 -9.11
CA ASN A 62 6.76 5.81 -10.06
C ASN A 62 5.61 6.76 -10.42
N HIS A 63 4.40 6.24 -10.58
CA HIS A 63 3.22 7.07 -10.82
C HIS A 63 2.93 7.98 -9.61
N ILE A 64 2.97 7.46 -8.39
CA ILE A 64 2.80 8.26 -7.16
C ILE A 64 3.91 9.32 -7.07
N ALA A 65 5.17 8.97 -7.37
CA ALA A 65 6.28 9.92 -7.36
C ALA A 65 6.03 11.10 -8.32
N LYS A 66 5.52 10.79 -9.52
CA LYS A 66 5.15 11.79 -10.53
C LYS A 66 4.00 12.67 -10.07
N GLU A 67 2.95 12.09 -9.47
CA GLU A 67 1.82 12.86 -8.93
C GLU A 67 2.26 13.81 -7.80
N LEU A 68 3.20 13.39 -6.95
CA LEU A 68 3.75 14.20 -5.87
C LEU A 68 4.80 15.23 -6.34
N GLY A 69 5.27 15.14 -7.59
CA GLY A 69 6.31 16.02 -8.13
C GLY A 69 7.69 15.81 -7.48
N VAL A 70 7.99 14.61 -7.00
CA VAL A 70 9.29 14.27 -6.37
C VAL A 70 10.21 13.55 -7.35
N THR A 71 11.53 13.71 -7.18
CA THR A 71 12.55 13.09 -8.03
C THR A 71 12.59 11.57 -7.86
N SER A 72 12.42 11.07 -6.63
CA SER A 72 12.28 9.63 -6.38
C SER A 72 11.41 9.38 -5.17
N LEU A 73 10.67 8.28 -5.18
CA LEU A 73 9.90 7.77 -4.06
C LEU A 73 10.32 6.32 -3.78
N ARG A 74 10.47 5.97 -2.50
CA ARG A 74 10.67 4.58 -2.09
C ARG A 74 9.89 4.32 -0.81
N TYR A 75 9.19 3.19 -0.79
CA TYR A 75 8.51 2.68 0.39
C TYR A 75 9.37 1.65 1.10
N GLN A 76 9.13 1.46 2.40
CA GLN A 76 9.69 0.36 3.17
C GLN A 76 9.03 -0.95 2.75
N THR A 77 9.79 -2.06 2.72
CA THR A 77 9.20 -3.37 2.41
C THR A 77 8.39 -3.90 3.59
N LEU A 78 7.41 -4.77 3.30
CA LEU A 78 6.62 -5.42 4.35
C LEU A 78 7.50 -6.30 5.25
N ASP A 79 8.45 -7.02 4.66
CA ASP A 79 9.36 -7.88 5.39
C ASP A 79 10.25 -7.10 6.35
N ASP A 80 10.82 -5.97 5.89
CA ASP A 80 11.62 -5.12 6.76
C ASP A 80 10.77 -4.46 7.86
N MET A 81 9.51 -4.13 7.57
CA MET A 81 8.57 -3.62 8.57
C MET A 81 8.30 -4.66 9.67
N ILE A 82 7.97 -5.90 9.30
CA ILE A 82 7.75 -7.02 10.24
C ILE A 82 9.02 -7.26 11.07
N LYS A 83 10.18 -7.30 10.41
CA LYS A 83 11.47 -7.47 11.06
C LYS A 83 11.77 -6.36 12.06
N SER A 84 11.42 -5.11 11.74
CA SER A 84 11.65 -3.95 12.60
C SER A 84 10.73 -3.94 13.83
N ILE A 85 9.50 -4.46 13.69
CA ILE A 85 8.57 -4.61 14.83
C ILE A 85 9.03 -5.71 15.79
N GLY A 86 9.66 -6.77 15.27
CA GLY A 86 10.20 -7.87 16.08
C GLY A 86 9.15 -8.88 16.56
N LEU A 87 7.95 -8.86 15.98
CA LEU A 87 6.88 -9.84 16.23
C LEU A 87 6.67 -10.73 15.00
N PRO A 88 6.22 -11.98 15.18
CA PRO A 88 5.95 -12.87 14.05
C PRO A 88 4.75 -12.37 13.23
N LYS A 89 4.79 -12.60 11.91
CA LYS A 89 3.76 -12.18 10.94
C LYS A 89 2.33 -12.52 11.40
N ASN A 90 2.12 -13.72 11.94
CA ASN A 90 0.82 -14.21 12.39
C ASN A 90 0.27 -13.54 13.67
N ARG A 91 1.02 -12.62 14.28
CA ARG A 91 0.58 -11.80 15.42
C ARG A 91 0.46 -10.32 15.07
N LEU A 92 0.56 -9.98 13.78
CA LEU A 92 0.44 -8.61 13.28
C LEU A 92 -0.76 -8.52 12.34
N CYS A 93 -1.56 -7.46 12.49
CA CYS A 93 -2.53 -7.09 11.47
C CYS A 93 -1.78 -6.41 10.31
N LEU A 94 -1.80 -7.02 9.13
CA LEU A 94 -1.15 -6.51 7.92
C LEU A 94 -2.15 -6.12 6.83
N TYR A 95 -3.45 -6.14 7.16
CA TYR A 95 -4.56 -6.00 6.22
C TYR A 95 -4.44 -4.77 5.30
N VAL A 96 -4.03 -3.63 5.84
CA VAL A 96 -3.89 -2.38 5.06
C VAL A 96 -2.87 -2.48 3.92
N TRP A 97 -1.92 -3.42 4.02
CA TRP A 97 -0.89 -3.68 3.00
C TRP A 97 -1.19 -4.93 2.16
N THR A 98 -1.72 -5.99 2.77
CA THR A 98 -1.87 -7.30 2.10
C THR A 98 -3.31 -7.70 1.78
N GLY A 99 -4.31 -7.04 2.36
CA GLY A 99 -5.71 -7.48 2.31
C GLY A 99 -5.99 -8.73 3.16
N GLU A 100 -4.98 -9.30 3.81
CA GLU A 100 -5.09 -10.49 4.66
C GLU A 100 -5.23 -10.08 6.13
N SER A 101 -6.25 -10.61 6.81
CA SER A 101 -6.46 -10.40 8.25
C SER A 101 -6.18 -11.69 9.02
N ILE A 102 -5.54 -11.55 10.18
CA ILE A 102 -5.33 -12.65 11.14
C ILE A 102 -6.57 -12.95 12.01
N ALA A 103 -7.56 -12.06 11.96
CA ALA A 103 -8.86 -12.21 12.62
C ALA A 103 -9.99 -12.17 11.58
N GLU A 104 -11.12 -12.82 11.85
CA GLU A 104 -12.31 -12.65 11.00
C GLU A 104 -12.64 -11.15 10.91
N PRO A 105 -12.84 -10.59 9.70
CA PRO A 105 -13.19 -9.17 9.58
C PRO A 105 -14.48 -8.90 10.34
N LEU A 106 -14.50 -7.85 11.18
CA LEU A 106 -15.72 -7.39 11.87
C LEU A 106 -16.82 -6.91 10.89
N ARG A 107 -16.51 -6.80 9.59
CA ARG A 107 -17.46 -6.53 8.51
C ARG A 107 -17.75 -7.80 7.71
N LYS A 108 -18.64 -8.65 8.24
CA LYS A 108 -19.61 -9.34 7.38
C LYS A 108 -20.82 -8.43 7.28
N THR A 109 -21.06 -7.89 6.08
CA THR A 109 -22.37 -7.38 5.64
C THR A 109 -22.87 -6.08 6.30
N PHE A 110 -23.01 -5.04 5.48
CA PHE A 110 -24.27 -4.27 5.37
C PHE A 110 -24.51 -4.02 3.88
#